data_AF-A0AAV4D7T2-F1
#
_entry.id   AF-A0AAV4D7T2-F1
#
_cell.length_a   1.000
_cell.length_b   1.000
_cell.length_c   1.000
_cell.angle_alpha   90.00
_cell.angle_beta   90.00
_cell.angle_gamma   90.00
#
_symmetry.space_group_name_H-M   'P 1'
#
loop_
_entity.id
_entity.type
_entity.pdbx_description
1 polymer ?
#
loop_
_entity_poly.entity_id
_entity_poly.type
_entity_poly.pdbx_seq_one_letter_code
_entity_poly.pdbx_strand_id
1 'polypeptide(L)'
;EVSISKISYFVSEFFPPTTIEDDDDGSRPDKKLRLDWVYGFRGRDVKQNLVVLPSSGELVYFVAAVVVLYDRKFSSQKHYLGHSEEVT
;
A
#
# COMPACT_ATOMS: atom_id res chain seq x y z
N GLU A 1 29.39 -44.68 -6.07
CA GLU A 1 28.00 -44.81 -5.55
C GLU A 1 27.44 -43.41 -5.39
N VAL A 2 26.37 -43.06 -6.11
CA VAL A 2 25.83 -41.69 -6.15
C VAL A 2 24.80 -41.55 -5.02
N SER A 3 25.07 -40.62 -4.11
CA SER A 3 24.17 -40.24 -3.01
C SER A 3 22.97 -39.50 -3.57
N ILE A 4 21.77 -40.08 -3.43
CA ILE A 4 20.51 -39.44 -3.84
C ILE A 4 19.98 -38.66 -2.62
N SER A 5 19.99 -37.33 -2.75
CA SER A 5 19.40 -36.41 -1.78
C SER A 5 17.90 -36.67 -1.64
N LYS A 6 17.45 -36.86 -0.39
CA LYS A 6 16.03 -36.92 -0.04
C LYS A 6 15.34 -35.63 -0.45
N ILE A 7 14.42 -35.72 -1.40
CA ILE A 7 13.48 -34.64 -1.73
C ILE A 7 12.53 -34.51 -0.53
N SER A 8 12.65 -33.42 0.21
CA SER A 8 11.73 -33.09 1.29
C SER A 8 10.50 -32.43 0.66
N TYR A 9 9.39 -33.16 0.60
CA TYR A 9 8.11 -32.60 0.19
C TYR A 9 7.63 -31.66 1.30
N PHE A 10 7.49 -30.37 1.01
CA PHE A 10 6.73 -29.48 1.88
C PHE A 10 5.27 -29.91 1.83
N VAL A 11 4.81 -30.56 2.89
CA VAL A 11 3.38 -30.79 3.09
C VAL A 11 2.76 -29.42 3.32
N SER A 12 1.91 -28.98 2.39
CA SER A 12 1.01 -27.86 2.63
C SER A 12 0.09 -28.29 3.76
N GLU A 13 0.31 -27.77 4.97
CA GLU A 13 -0.62 -27.95 6.08
C GLU A 13 -1.94 -27.27 5.68
N PHE A 14 -2.93 -28.09 5.33
CA PHE A 14 -4.30 -27.64 5.17
C PHE A 14 -4.86 -27.41 6.58
N PHE A 15 -5.00 -26.15 6.97
CA PHE A 15 -5.71 -25.77 8.19
C PHE A 15 -7.20 -25.70 7.84
N PRO A 16 -8.00 -26.75 8.10
CA PRO A 16 -9.44 -26.62 7.98
C PRO A 16 -9.90 -25.49 8.90
N PRO A 17 -10.85 -24.64 8.50
CA PRO A 17 -11.41 -23.63 9.40
C PRO A 17 -12.12 -24.36 10.55
N THR A 18 -11.39 -24.61 11.65
CA THR A 18 -11.93 -25.21 12.88
C THR A 18 -12.51 -24.18 13.83
N THR A 19 -12.45 -22.90 13.48
CA THR A 19 -13.13 -21.83 14.19
C THR A 19 -14.31 -21.41 13.33
N ILE A 20 -15.50 -21.91 13.66
CA ILE A 20 -16.70 -21.14 13.37
C ILE A 20 -16.54 -19.92 14.26
N GLU A 21 -16.17 -18.77 13.69
CA GLU A 21 -16.20 -17.50 14.42
C GLU A 21 -17.67 -17.19 14.65
N ASP A 22 -18.25 -17.79 15.69
CA ASP A 22 -19.54 -17.40 16.22
C ASP A 22 -19.38 -15.99 16.81
N ASP A 23 -20.33 -15.11 16.46
CA ASP A 23 -20.47 -13.70 16.86
C ASP A 23 -19.81 -12.62 15.97
N ASP A 24 -20.14 -12.58 14.66
CA ASP A 24 -20.22 -11.27 13.98
C ASP A 24 -21.47 -10.54 14.49
N ASP A 25 -21.32 -9.81 15.59
CA ASP A 25 -22.38 -8.98 16.20
C ASP A 25 -22.69 -7.72 15.37
N GLY A 26 -22.06 -7.57 14.20
CA GLY A 26 -22.15 -6.38 13.35
C GLY A 26 -21.45 -5.16 13.94
N SER A 27 -20.64 -5.33 15.00
CA SER A 27 -19.81 -4.27 15.53
C SER A 27 -18.71 -3.88 14.54
N ARG A 28 -18.17 -2.67 14.71
CA ARG A 28 -17.12 -2.18 13.83
C ARG A 28 -15.81 -2.92 14.15
N PRO A 29 -15.03 -3.34 13.14
CA PRO A 29 -13.72 -3.90 13.38
C PRO A 29 -12.83 -2.95 14.19
N ASP A 30 -12.07 -3.48 15.13
CA ASP A 30 -11.09 -2.70 15.91
C ASP A 30 -9.93 -2.19 15.06
N LYS A 31 -9.67 -2.87 13.94
CA LYS A 31 -8.57 -2.53 13.02
C LYS A 31 -8.98 -1.38 12.10
N LYS A 32 -8.04 -0.46 11.89
CA LYS A 32 -8.19 0.65 10.95
C LYS A 32 -7.31 0.43 9.74
N LEU A 33 -7.84 0.82 8.58
CA LEU A 33 -7.06 0.87 7.35
C LEU A 33 -6.15 2.10 7.37
N ARG A 34 -4.96 1.95 6.81
CA ARG A 34 -4.02 3.04 6.54
C ARG A 34 -3.60 2.95 5.09
N LEU A 35 -3.62 4.09 4.41
CA LEU A 35 -3.09 4.18 3.06
C LEU A 35 -1.59 3.87 3.09
N ASP A 36 -1.19 2.87 2.29
CA ASP A 36 0.20 2.42 2.20
C ASP A 36 0.88 2.98 0.94
N TRP A 37 0.19 2.86 -0.20
CA TRP A 37 0.73 3.30 -1.48
C TRP A 37 -0.36 3.84 -2.40
N VAL A 38 -0.01 4.90 -3.14
CA VAL A 38 -0.81 5.41 -4.26
C VAL A 38 -0.06 5.09 -5.54
N TYR A 39 -0.74 4.37 -6.44
CA TYR A 39 -0.24 4.05 -7.77
C TYR A 39 -0.80 5.02 -8.80
N GLY A 40 0.03 5.40 -9.78
CA GLY A 40 -0.34 6.27 -10.87
C GLY A 40 0.12 7.73 -10.70
N PHE A 41 -0.07 8.50 -11.76
CA PHE A 41 0.27 9.92 -11.86
C PHE A 41 -0.73 10.61 -12.79
N ARG A 42 -1.32 11.72 -12.36
CA ARG A 42 -2.26 12.50 -13.18
C ARG A 42 -1.50 13.47 -14.06
N GLY A 43 -1.13 13.02 -15.26
CA GLY A 43 -0.36 13.82 -16.24
C GLY A 43 -1.11 14.19 -17.53
N ARG A 44 -2.35 13.76 -17.71
CA ARG A 44 -3.08 13.91 -18.99
C ARG A 44 -3.73 15.29 -19.15
N ASP A 45 -4.35 15.77 -18.09
CA ASP A 45 -5.28 16.90 -18.08
C ASP A 45 -4.82 18.05 -17.17
N VAL A 46 -3.77 17.83 -16.37
CA VAL A 46 -3.22 18.79 -15.42
C VAL A 46 -1.77 19.13 -15.77
N LYS A 47 -1.39 20.40 -15.63
CA LYS A 47 0.00 20.87 -15.76
C LYS A 47 0.57 21.13 -14.37
N GLN A 48 1.90 21.07 -14.24
CA GLN A 48 2.62 21.40 -13.00
C GLN A 48 2.27 20.51 -11.78
N ASN A 49 1.76 19.30 -11.99
CA ASN A 49 1.48 18.30 -10.95
C ASN A 49 2.75 17.58 -10.44
N LEU A 50 3.94 18.16 -10.56
CA LEU A 50 5.15 17.55 -10.03
C LEU A 50 6.14 18.62 -9.58
N VAL A 51 6.48 18.58 -8.30
CA VAL A 51 7.47 19.46 -7.68
C VAL A 51 8.46 18.60 -6.91
N VAL A 52 9.73 19.01 -6.90
CA VAL A 52 10.75 18.42 -6.03
C VAL A 52 10.97 19.36 -4.87
N LEU A 53 10.85 18.88 -3.63
CA LEU A 53 11.11 19.70 -2.46
C LEU A 53 12.60 20.05 -2.37
N PRO A 54 12.99 21.34 -2.33
CA PRO A 54 14.40 21.71 -2.34
C PRO A 54 15.17 21.25 -1.10
N SER A 55 14.49 21.13 0.04
CA SER A 55 15.10 20.77 1.33
C SER A 55 15.32 19.26 1.48
N SER A 56 14.34 18.43 1.11
CA SER A 56 14.37 16.99 1.31
C SER A 56 14.66 16.19 0.03
N GLY A 57 14.41 16.77 -1.15
CA GLY A 57 14.49 16.07 -2.44
C GLY A 57 13.31 15.14 -2.75
N GLU A 58 12.26 15.15 -1.91
CA GLU A 58 11.06 14.34 -2.11
C GLU A 58 10.28 14.83 -3.34
N LEU A 59 9.69 13.90 -4.09
CA LEU A 59 8.76 14.21 -5.17
C LEU A 59 7.37 14.47 -4.59
N VAL A 60 6.77 15.59 -4.95
CA VAL A 60 5.42 15.97 -4.54
C VAL A 60 4.54 16.04 -5.77
N TYR A 61 3.47 15.26 -5.78
CA TYR A 61 2.46 15.21 -6.84
C TYR A 61 1.12 14.77 -6.25
N PHE A 62 0.04 14.89 -7.02
CA PHE A 62 -1.29 14.48 -6.60
C PHE A 62 -1.98 13.53 -7.59
N VAL A 63 -2.85 12.69 -7.04
CA VAL A 63 -3.74 11.77 -7.77
C VAL A 63 -5.07 11.74 -7.02
N ALA A 64 -6.18 11.95 -7.74
CA ALA A 64 -7.50 12.12 -7.13
C ALA A 64 -7.48 13.18 -6.02
N ALA A 65 -7.95 12.85 -4.82
CA ALA A 65 -8.00 13.73 -3.65
C ALA A 65 -6.73 13.66 -2.76
N VAL A 66 -5.65 12.98 -3.21
CA VAL A 66 -4.48 12.69 -2.39
C VAL A 66 -3.24 13.39 -2.92
N VAL A 67 -2.53 14.09 -2.04
CA VAL A 67 -1.17 14.60 -2.31
C VAL A 67 -0.16 13.58 -1.79
N VAL A 68 0.74 13.15 -2.66
CA VAL A 68 1.80 12.17 -2.39
C VAL A 68 3.12 12.91 -2.23
N LEU A 69 3.82 12.64 -1.14
CA LEU A 69 5.23 12.97 -0.93
C LEU A 69 6.02 11.67 -1.03
N TYR A 70 6.71 11.48 -2.14
CA TYR A 70 7.46 10.26 -2.44
C TYR A 70 8.95 10.47 -2.23
N ASP A 71 9.50 9.75 -1.26
CA ASP A 71 10.93 9.63 -1.04
C ASP A 71 11.50 8.46 -1.87
N ARG A 72 12.24 8.81 -2.91
CA ARG A 72 12.86 7.83 -3.82
C ARG A 72 14.01 7.05 -3.18
N LYS A 73 14.68 7.62 -2.18
CA LYS A 73 15.85 7.01 -1.53
C LYS A 73 15.43 5.85 -0.64
N PHE A 74 14.36 6.05 0.13
CA PHE A 74 13.83 5.02 1.03
C PHE A 74 12.65 4.25 0.44
N SER A 75 12.23 4.60 -0.78
CA SER A 75 11.07 4.03 -1.47
C SER A 75 9.82 4.04 -0.58
N SER A 76 9.52 5.19 0.02
CA SER A 76 8.40 5.38 0.94
C SER A 76 7.52 6.55 0.51
N GLN A 77 6.22 6.46 0.81
CA GLN A 77 5.26 7.53 0.56
C GLN A 77 4.68 8.06 1.86
N LYS A 78 4.54 9.37 1.92
CA LYS A 78 3.63 10.05 2.86
C LYS A 78 2.48 10.64 2.07
N HIS A 79 1.30 10.68 2.69
CA HIS A 79 0.08 11.14 2.03
C HIS A 79 -0.57 12.25 2.84
N TYR A 80 -0.93 13.34 2.16
CA TYR A 80 -1.82 14.35 2.70
C TYR A 80 -3.25 14.09 2.18
N LEU A 81 -4.16 13.85 3.12
CA LEU A 81 -5.55 13.42 2.88
C LEU A 81 -6.57 14.52 3.27
N GLY A 82 -6.17 15.79 3.22
CA GLY A 82 -7.02 16.90 3.64
C GLY A 82 -8.11 17.30 2.65
N HIS A 83 -7.99 16.89 1.38
CA HIS A 83 -8.99 17.20 0.36
C HIS A 83 -10.14 16.20 0.39
N SER A 84 -11.37 16.70 0.33
CA SER A 84 -12.58 15.88 0.17
C SER A 84 -12.93 15.58 -1.29
N GLU A 85 -12.35 16.36 -2.22
CA GLU A 85 -12.57 16.27 -3.66
C GLU A 85 -11.23 16.28 -4.42
N GLU A 86 -11.29 16.17 -5.74
CA GLU A 86 -10.10 16.10 -6.60
C GLU A 86 -9.19 17.35 -6.49
N VAL A 87 -7.88 17.14 -6.42
CA VAL A 87 -6.88 18.22 -6.40
C VAL A 87 -6.67 18.78 -7.82
N THR A 88 -6.58 20.11 -7.94
CA THR A 88 -6.46 20.85 -9.21
C THR A 88 -5.23 21.74 -9.26
#